data_AF-A0A7X8VHF5-F1
#
_entry.id   AF-A0A7X8VHF5-F1
#
_cell.length_a   1.000
_cell.length_b   1.000
_cell.length_c   1.000
_cell.angle_alpha   90.00
_cell.angle_beta   90.00
_cell.angle_gamma   90.00
#
_symmetry.space_group_name_H-M   'P 1'
#
loop_
_entity.id
_entity.type
_entity.pdbx_description
1 polymer ?
#
loop_
_entity_poly.entity_id
_entity_poly.type
_entity_poly.pdbx_seq_one_letter_code
_entity_poly.pdbx_strand_id
1 'polypeptide(L)'
;GFDLDRHEVIPLVNIEGAMIFGITAGDIDGDGELELIVTSGGHYTRRKSHVWVLRRRDGVYPLDEQTQFETGGTTGFPTLADMYGTGRLDLILPFYSTESSRELPLRIFRNNGRGDFDWDNPECVDCLGSIASMPVDLNGNGYPDLFICCHRNNLGHIVNSQLLYNSPSGLDRENIQYMLGYGPHAFNLLQPGNVRDKSIHEYYTSPPLSLPSPADREGKFTWYGATPFSTTLDFSFRYLSSAPGADATADDVDAAAVLTDWTEWRSGTKSVDEAGEVNGGTIALTDIPAAAQGVQFRARFGSPRFVGSAALRKAEIL
;
A
#
# COMPACT_ATOMS: atom_id res chain seq x y z
N GLY A 1 -2.33 19.97 -7.25
CA GLY A 1 -2.63 19.08 -8.38
C GLY A 1 -1.34 18.64 -9.03
N PHE A 2 -1.41 17.77 -10.04
CA PHE A 2 -0.22 17.40 -10.84
C PHE A 2 0.33 18.65 -11.54
N ASP A 3 1.61 18.92 -11.32
CA ASP A 3 2.33 20.09 -11.82
C ASP A 3 3.49 19.57 -12.67
N LEU A 4 3.44 19.87 -13.97
CA LEU A 4 4.42 19.40 -14.94
C LEU A 4 5.82 20.00 -14.69
N ASP A 5 5.87 21.15 -14.03
CA ASP A 5 7.12 21.81 -13.66
C ASP A 5 7.70 21.23 -12.36
N ARG A 6 6.90 20.47 -11.59
CA ARG A 6 7.33 19.67 -10.44
C ARG A 6 7.49 18.19 -10.81
N HIS A 7 8.51 17.90 -11.60
CA HIS A 7 8.97 16.53 -11.80
C HIS A 7 10.43 16.37 -11.39
N GLU A 8 10.77 15.15 -10.96
CA GLU A 8 12.15 14.74 -10.70
C GLU A 8 12.50 13.63 -11.68
N VAL A 9 13.69 13.73 -12.29
CA VAL A 9 14.25 12.63 -13.10
C VAL A 9 15.20 11.86 -12.19
N ILE A 10 14.86 10.62 -11.89
CA ILE A 10 15.70 9.72 -11.09
C ILE A 10 16.44 8.77 -12.06
N PRO A 11 17.75 8.93 -12.26
CA PRO A 11 18.53 7.99 -13.05
C PRO A 11 18.63 6.64 -12.33
N LEU A 12 18.68 5.56 -13.09
CA LEU A 12 19.05 4.24 -12.55
C LEU A 12 20.55 4.01 -12.70
N VAL A 13 21.20 3.64 -11.60
CA VAL A 13 22.63 3.29 -11.63
C VAL A 13 22.86 2.04 -12.49
N ASN A 14 23.96 2.03 -13.24
CA ASN A 14 24.41 0.87 -14.03
C ASN A 14 23.35 0.29 -15.01
N ILE A 15 22.45 1.12 -15.53
CA ILE A 15 21.51 0.69 -16.56
C ILE A 15 22.23 0.53 -17.91
N GLU A 16 22.26 -0.68 -18.45
CA GLU A 16 22.93 -1.00 -19.73
C GLU A 16 21.97 -0.98 -20.93
N GLY A 17 21.06 -0.01 -20.98
CA GLY A 17 20.08 0.13 -22.07
C GLY A 17 19.01 -0.97 -22.11
N ALA A 18 18.82 -1.71 -21.01
CA ALA A 18 17.65 -2.57 -20.83
C ALA A 18 16.39 -1.70 -20.73
N MET A 19 15.28 -2.16 -21.32
CA MET A 19 14.01 -1.47 -21.21
C MET A 19 13.51 -1.55 -19.77
N ILE A 20 13.03 -0.43 -19.22
CA ILE A 20 12.32 -0.44 -17.94
C ILE A 20 10.91 -0.97 -18.17
N PHE A 21 10.52 -1.93 -17.35
CA PHE A 21 9.36 -2.77 -17.61
C PHE A 21 8.25 -2.58 -16.58
N GLY A 22 8.62 -2.41 -15.31
CA GLY A 22 7.66 -2.21 -14.23
C GLY A 22 8.23 -1.36 -13.10
N ILE A 23 7.33 -0.78 -12.32
CA ILE A 23 7.64 -0.04 -11.11
C ILE A 23 6.56 -0.32 -10.07
N THR A 24 6.96 -0.46 -8.80
CA THR A 24 6.04 -0.40 -7.65
C THR A 24 6.67 0.41 -6.53
N ALA A 25 5.85 0.83 -5.56
CA ALA A 25 6.26 1.58 -4.40
C ALA A 25 5.73 0.95 -3.11
N GLY A 26 6.51 1.03 -2.04
CA GLY A 26 6.15 0.61 -0.69
C GLY A 26 7.25 0.96 0.30
N ASP A 27 6.87 1.09 1.57
CA ASP A 27 7.79 1.27 2.69
C ASP A 27 8.31 -0.12 3.08
N ILE A 28 9.47 -0.50 2.54
CA ILE A 28 10.01 -1.85 2.73
C ILE A 28 10.99 -1.92 3.91
N ASP A 29 11.47 -0.77 4.40
CA ASP A 29 12.41 -0.67 5.51
C ASP A 29 11.78 -0.18 6.83
N GLY A 30 10.54 0.33 6.77
CA GLY A 30 9.73 0.74 7.91
C GLY A 30 10.04 2.16 8.39
N ASP A 31 10.71 2.98 7.59
CA ASP A 31 11.09 4.36 7.96
C ASP A 31 9.98 5.40 7.67
N GLY A 32 8.90 4.99 7.02
CA GLY A 32 7.74 5.83 6.67
C GLY A 32 7.85 6.55 5.33
N GLU A 33 9.00 6.48 4.67
CA GLU A 33 9.20 6.89 3.29
C GLU A 33 8.91 5.73 2.32
N LEU A 34 8.82 6.03 1.02
CA LEU A 34 8.51 5.01 0.02
C LEU A 34 9.77 4.64 -0.79
N GLU A 35 10.13 3.37 -0.79
CA GLU A 35 11.05 2.82 -1.78
C GLU A 35 10.35 2.65 -3.12
N LEU A 36 11.11 2.82 -4.20
CA LEU A 36 10.68 2.42 -5.54
C LEU A 36 11.41 1.14 -5.95
N ILE A 37 10.65 0.14 -6.39
CA ILE A 37 11.19 -1.09 -6.96
C ILE A 37 10.97 -1.04 -8.46
N VAL A 38 12.06 -0.98 -9.22
CA VAL A 38 12.03 -0.83 -10.67
C VAL A 38 12.57 -2.09 -11.32
N THR A 39 11.86 -2.64 -12.30
CA THR A 39 12.28 -3.84 -13.04
C THR A 39 12.67 -3.50 -14.47
N SER A 40 13.61 -4.27 -15.03
CA SER A 40 13.97 -4.20 -16.44
C SER A 40 13.71 -5.49 -17.21
N GLY A 41 13.47 -5.34 -18.51
CA GLY A 41 13.29 -6.41 -19.46
C GLY A 41 14.39 -6.40 -20.52
N GLY A 42 15.39 -7.24 -20.32
CA GLY A 42 16.55 -7.37 -21.19
C GLY A 42 16.38 -8.34 -22.36
N HIS A 43 15.33 -9.17 -22.40
CA HIS A 43 15.14 -10.17 -23.46
C HIS A 43 15.07 -9.54 -24.86
N TYR A 44 14.31 -8.44 -25.01
CA TYR A 44 14.15 -7.74 -26.29
C TYR A 44 15.39 -6.95 -26.71
N THR A 45 16.20 -6.52 -25.74
CA THR A 45 17.41 -5.72 -25.97
C THR A 45 18.70 -6.55 -25.92
N ARG A 46 18.60 -7.87 -25.66
CA ARG A 46 19.73 -8.78 -25.41
C ARG A 46 20.67 -8.26 -24.32
N ARG A 47 20.09 -7.80 -23.22
CA ARG A 47 20.78 -7.29 -22.04
C ARG A 47 20.43 -8.10 -20.82
N LYS A 48 21.26 -7.99 -19.78
CA LYS A 48 20.91 -8.50 -18.45
C LYS A 48 19.72 -7.73 -17.91
N SER A 49 18.82 -8.46 -17.26
CA SER A 49 17.67 -7.90 -16.59
C SER A 49 18.01 -7.75 -15.10
N HIS A 50 17.50 -6.68 -14.51
CA HIS A 50 17.76 -6.32 -13.12
C HIS A 50 16.50 -5.80 -12.45
N VAL A 51 16.49 -5.89 -11.12
CA VAL A 51 15.64 -5.11 -10.23
C VAL A 51 16.50 -4.06 -9.53
N TRP A 52 15.99 -2.84 -9.43
CA TRP A 52 16.55 -1.80 -8.59
C TRP A 52 15.63 -1.53 -7.42
N VAL A 53 16.21 -1.27 -6.25
CA VAL A 53 15.53 -0.68 -5.09
C VAL A 53 16.10 0.71 -4.88
N LEU A 54 15.24 1.72 -5.01
CA LEU A 54 15.58 3.13 -4.83
C LEU A 54 15.02 3.57 -3.49
N ARG A 55 15.90 3.87 -2.53
CA ARG A 55 15.52 4.34 -1.19
C ARG A 55 15.37 5.84 -1.17
N ARG A 56 14.34 6.33 -0.49
CA ARG A 56 14.12 7.76 -0.34
C ARG A 56 14.78 8.22 0.96
N ARG A 57 15.56 9.29 0.89
CA ARG A 57 16.24 9.89 2.05
C ARG A 57 16.06 11.39 1.98
N ASP A 58 15.56 11.98 3.06
CA ASP A 58 15.32 13.41 3.19
C ASP A 58 14.55 14.03 2.00
N GLY A 59 13.60 13.26 1.47
CA GLY A 59 12.73 13.72 0.40
C GLY A 59 13.21 13.46 -1.03
N VAL A 60 14.40 12.89 -1.23
CA VAL A 60 15.01 12.61 -2.54
C VAL A 60 15.44 11.15 -2.70
N TYR A 61 15.74 10.70 -3.92
CA TYR A 61 16.27 9.36 -4.21
C TYR A 61 17.76 9.42 -4.59
N PRO A 62 18.68 9.38 -3.61
CA PRO A 62 20.11 9.48 -3.88
C PRO A 62 20.63 8.26 -4.67
N LEU A 63 21.55 8.49 -5.60
CA LEU A 63 22.05 7.46 -6.52
C LEU A 63 22.86 6.37 -5.81
N ASP A 64 23.60 6.72 -4.76
CA ASP A 64 24.45 5.83 -3.98
C ASP A 64 23.67 4.90 -3.02
N GLU A 65 22.38 5.17 -2.81
CA GLU A 65 21.47 4.30 -2.04
C GLU A 65 20.67 3.33 -2.93
N GLN A 66 20.90 3.35 -4.24
CA GLN A 66 20.28 2.39 -5.15
C GLN A 66 20.98 1.05 -5.08
N THR A 67 20.23 -0.01 -4.77
CA THR A 67 20.71 -1.38 -4.94
C THR A 67 20.23 -1.93 -6.28
N GLN A 68 21.01 -2.86 -6.83
CA GLN A 68 20.74 -3.50 -8.11
C GLN A 68 20.96 -5.01 -7.96
N PHE A 69 20.00 -5.81 -8.42
CA PHE A 69 20.09 -7.27 -8.44
C PHE A 69 19.87 -7.79 -9.86
N GLU A 70 20.79 -8.61 -10.36
CA GLU A 70 20.65 -9.30 -11.64
C GLU A 70 19.68 -10.49 -11.50
N THR A 71 18.60 -10.47 -12.26
CA THR A 71 17.50 -11.43 -12.07
C THR A 71 17.72 -12.75 -12.81
N GLY A 72 18.64 -12.76 -13.79
CA GLY A 72 18.89 -13.87 -14.72
C GLY A 72 17.86 -13.99 -15.85
N GLY A 73 16.92 -13.05 -15.98
CA GLY A 73 15.87 -13.06 -17.00
C GLY A 73 14.91 -11.88 -16.87
N THR A 74 14.18 -11.58 -17.94
CA THR A 74 13.21 -10.49 -17.95
C THR A 74 12.11 -10.74 -16.94
N THR A 75 11.97 -9.80 -16.03
CA THR A 75 10.93 -9.77 -15.02
C THR A 75 9.75 -8.94 -15.49
N GLY A 76 8.56 -9.29 -15.01
CA GLY A 76 7.33 -8.55 -15.27
C GLY A 76 7.16 -7.34 -14.36
N PHE A 77 5.89 -7.00 -14.10
CA PHE A 77 5.50 -5.96 -13.18
C PHE A 77 5.68 -6.43 -11.72
N PRO A 78 6.56 -5.81 -10.93
CA PRO A 78 6.78 -6.20 -9.54
C PRO A 78 5.56 -5.82 -8.68
N THR A 79 5.30 -6.62 -7.64
CA THR A 79 4.29 -6.29 -6.62
C THR A 79 4.85 -6.53 -5.23
N LEU A 80 4.40 -5.73 -4.27
CA LEU A 80 4.70 -5.91 -2.84
C LEU A 80 3.47 -6.41 -2.07
N ALA A 81 3.68 -7.30 -1.09
CA ALA A 81 2.70 -7.69 -0.07
C ALA A 81 3.38 -8.45 1.09
N ASP A 82 2.80 -8.42 2.28
CA ASP A 82 3.20 -9.29 3.40
C ASP A 82 2.65 -10.70 3.19
N MET A 83 3.36 -11.52 2.42
CA MET A 83 2.89 -12.86 2.03
C MET A 83 2.97 -13.86 3.19
N TYR A 84 3.76 -13.55 4.22
CA TYR A 84 4.09 -14.47 5.30
C TYR A 84 3.60 -14.00 6.69
N GLY A 85 2.80 -12.93 6.76
CA GLY A 85 2.24 -12.42 8.02
C GLY A 85 3.31 -11.88 8.98
N THR A 86 4.41 -11.37 8.44
CA THR A 86 5.57 -10.88 9.19
C THR A 86 5.50 -9.40 9.54
N GLY A 87 4.49 -8.69 9.02
CA GLY A 87 4.38 -7.23 9.07
C GLY A 87 5.33 -6.52 8.12
N ARG A 88 5.95 -7.22 7.16
CA ARG A 88 6.92 -6.66 6.21
C ARG A 88 6.50 -6.98 4.78
N LEU A 89 6.77 -6.04 3.88
CA LEU A 89 6.44 -6.21 2.47
C LEU A 89 7.48 -7.07 1.76
N ASP A 90 7.08 -8.24 1.27
CA ASP A 90 7.87 -9.13 0.43
C ASP A 90 7.76 -8.73 -1.05
N LEU A 91 8.81 -9.01 -1.84
CA LEU A 91 8.82 -8.74 -3.27
C LEU A 91 8.33 -9.95 -4.06
N ILE A 92 7.22 -9.77 -4.76
CA ILE A 92 6.67 -10.74 -5.69
C ILE A 92 7.06 -10.31 -7.10
N LEU A 93 7.81 -11.18 -7.78
CA LEU A 93 8.47 -10.87 -9.04
C LEU A 93 8.05 -11.88 -10.12
N PRO A 94 7.12 -11.50 -11.02
CA PRO A 94 6.83 -12.28 -12.21
C PRO A 94 8.06 -12.43 -13.09
N PHE A 95 8.20 -13.58 -13.73
CA PHE A 95 9.39 -13.94 -14.49
C PHE A 95 8.99 -14.36 -15.91
N TYR A 96 9.10 -13.39 -16.82
CA TYR A 96 8.52 -13.47 -18.15
C TYR A 96 9.33 -14.34 -19.10
N SER A 97 10.65 -14.16 -19.12
CA SER A 97 11.49 -14.84 -20.09
C SER A 97 12.98 -14.86 -19.79
N THR A 98 13.67 -15.86 -20.32
CA THR A 98 15.11 -15.84 -20.57
C THR A 98 15.37 -15.83 -22.08
N GLU A 99 16.64 -15.93 -22.48
CA GLU A 99 17.00 -16.14 -23.88
C GLU A 99 16.46 -17.46 -24.43
N SER A 100 16.34 -18.49 -23.59
CA SER A 100 16.05 -19.87 -24.01
C SER A 100 14.69 -20.41 -23.58
N SER A 101 13.97 -19.73 -22.66
CA SER A 101 12.71 -20.25 -22.12
C SER A 101 11.68 -19.15 -21.82
N ARG A 102 10.42 -19.58 -21.82
CA ARG A 102 9.24 -18.88 -21.30
C ARG A 102 8.55 -19.64 -20.18
N GLU A 103 9.08 -20.78 -19.78
CA GLU A 103 8.51 -21.62 -18.72
C GLU A 103 9.36 -21.39 -17.48
N LEU A 104 9.01 -20.33 -16.75
CA LEU A 104 9.79 -19.80 -15.65
C LEU A 104 8.84 -19.53 -14.47
N PRO A 105 9.24 -19.88 -13.25
CA PRO A 105 8.42 -19.65 -12.08
C PRO A 105 8.36 -18.16 -11.75
N LEU A 106 7.26 -17.74 -11.12
CA LEU A 106 7.22 -16.50 -10.37
C LEU A 106 8.08 -16.69 -9.12
N ARG A 107 8.79 -15.64 -8.69
CA ARG A 107 9.65 -15.67 -7.51
C ARG A 107 9.14 -14.71 -6.45
N ILE A 108 9.09 -15.17 -5.22
CA ILE A 108 8.78 -14.34 -4.05
C ILE A 108 10.06 -14.25 -3.21
N PHE A 109 10.56 -13.02 -3.01
CA PHE A 109 11.73 -12.74 -2.21
C PHE A 109 11.29 -12.16 -0.87
N ARG A 110 11.67 -12.83 0.21
CA ARG A 110 11.29 -12.43 1.56
C ARG A 110 12.03 -11.18 1.98
N ASN A 111 11.32 -10.27 2.64
CA ASN A 111 11.96 -9.11 3.26
C ASN A 111 12.68 -9.52 4.55
N ASN A 112 13.98 -9.22 4.59
CA ASN A 112 14.87 -9.61 5.67
C ASN A 112 14.76 -8.74 6.94
N GLY A 113 13.86 -7.74 6.93
CA GLY A 113 13.65 -6.83 8.06
C GLY A 113 14.67 -5.71 8.16
N ARG A 114 15.48 -5.50 7.13
CA ARG A 114 16.47 -4.42 7.04
C ARG A 114 16.29 -3.60 5.76
N GLY A 115 15.10 -3.64 5.16
CA GLY A 115 14.83 -2.94 3.90
C GLY A 115 15.45 -3.59 2.68
N ASP A 116 15.71 -4.90 2.72
CA ASP A 116 16.27 -5.66 1.60
C ASP A 116 15.66 -7.07 1.55
N PHE A 117 15.92 -7.79 0.46
CA PHE A 117 15.30 -9.07 0.17
C PHE A 117 16.31 -10.23 0.24
N ASP A 118 15.83 -11.42 0.59
CA ASP A 118 16.62 -12.66 0.51
C ASP A 118 16.72 -13.12 -0.96
N TRP A 119 17.64 -12.50 -1.69
CA TRP A 119 17.87 -12.71 -3.12
C TRP A 119 18.33 -14.13 -3.48
N ASP A 120 18.98 -14.82 -2.54
CA ASP A 120 19.56 -16.14 -2.76
C ASP A 120 18.54 -17.26 -2.57
N ASN A 121 17.48 -17.04 -1.79
CA ASN A 121 16.50 -18.06 -1.43
C ASN A 121 15.04 -17.65 -1.78
N PRO A 122 14.72 -17.36 -3.04
CA PRO A 122 13.34 -17.07 -3.42
C PRO A 122 12.44 -18.31 -3.27
N GLU A 123 11.22 -18.09 -2.81
CA GLU A 123 10.16 -19.07 -3.01
C GLU A 123 9.70 -19.03 -4.47
N CYS A 124 9.74 -20.18 -5.16
CA CYS A 124 9.30 -20.31 -6.53
C CYS A 124 7.85 -20.81 -6.60
N VAL A 125 7.02 -20.13 -7.39
CA VAL A 125 5.67 -20.59 -7.74
C VAL A 125 5.65 -20.97 -9.22
N ASP A 126 5.48 -22.27 -9.48
CA ASP A 126 5.53 -22.81 -10.84
C ASP A 126 4.41 -22.25 -11.70
N CYS A 127 4.80 -21.52 -12.74
CA CYS A 127 3.90 -20.92 -13.69
C CYS A 127 4.59 -20.73 -15.06
N LEU A 128 3.92 -20.06 -15.99
CA LEU A 128 4.33 -19.99 -17.39
C LEU A 128 4.41 -18.54 -17.84
N GLY A 129 5.65 -18.03 -17.99
CA GLY A 129 5.94 -16.72 -18.55
C GLY A 129 5.13 -15.63 -17.86
N SER A 130 5.19 -15.60 -16.52
CA SER A 130 4.37 -14.68 -15.74
C SER A 130 4.76 -13.24 -16.03
N ILE A 131 3.75 -12.37 -16.13
CA ILE A 131 3.96 -10.96 -16.48
C ILE A 131 3.51 -10.00 -15.40
N ALA A 132 2.54 -10.40 -14.59
CA ALA A 132 1.98 -9.62 -13.50
C ALA A 132 1.45 -10.56 -12.41
N SER A 133 1.30 -10.02 -11.21
CA SER A 133 0.68 -10.68 -10.07
C SER A 133 -0.24 -9.71 -9.33
N MET A 134 -1.16 -10.25 -8.54
CA MET A 134 -2.04 -9.46 -7.69
C MET A 134 -2.19 -10.19 -6.35
N PRO A 135 -1.43 -9.78 -5.32
CA PRO A 135 -1.66 -10.24 -3.96
C PRO A 135 -2.90 -9.54 -3.37
N VAL A 136 -3.84 -10.31 -2.85
CA VAL A 136 -5.08 -9.79 -2.23
C VAL A 136 -5.70 -10.85 -1.32
N ASP A 137 -6.10 -10.47 -0.11
CA ASP A 137 -6.80 -11.38 0.81
C ASP A 137 -8.29 -11.49 0.43
N LEU A 138 -8.64 -12.49 -0.38
CA LEU A 138 -10.00 -12.66 -0.91
C LEU A 138 -10.95 -13.28 0.12
N ASN A 139 -10.42 -14.09 1.03
CA ASN A 139 -11.21 -14.83 2.00
C ASN A 139 -11.26 -14.17 3.39
N GLY A 140 -10.41 -13.17 3.65
CA GLY A 140 -10.35 -12.41 4.89
C GLY A 140 -9.58 -13.12 6.00
N ASN A 141 -8.61 -13.98 5.68
CA ASN A 141 -7.84 -14.73 6.68
C ASN A 141 -6.58 -14.00 7.16
N GLY A 142 -6.28 -12.82 6.62
CA GLY A 142 -5.11 -12.00 6.95
C GLY A 142 -3.85 -12.33 6.15
N TYR A 143 -3.90 -13.26 5.21
CA TYR A 143 -2.79 -13.63 4.33
C TYR A 143 -3.21 -13.36 2.87
N PRO A 144 -2.51 -12.50 2.13
CA PRO A 144 -2.84 -12.23 0.74
C PRO A 144 -2.78 -13.50 -0.10
N ASP A 145 -3.88 -13.83 -0.78
CA ASP A 145 -3.94 -14.82 -1.85
C ASP A 145 -3.21 -14.28 -3.08
N LEU A 146 -2.74 -15.15 -3.97
CA LEU A 146 -1.92 -14.77 -5.10
C LEU A 146 -2.58 -15.12 -6.43
N PHE A 147 -3.00 -14.11 -7.18
CA PHE A 147 -3.33 -14.25 -8.59
C PHE A 147 -2.09 -14.00 -9.45
N ILE A 148 -1.76 -14.92 -10.35
CA ILE A 148 -0.60 -14.88 -11.25
C ILE A 148 -1.07 -14.84 -12.69
N CYS A 149 -0.72 -13.77 -13.39
CA CYS A 149 -1.01 -13.57 -14.79
C CYS A 149 0.06 -14.25 -15.66
N CYS A 150 -0.31 -15.33 -16.35
CA CYS A 150 0.59 -16.11 -17.19
C CYS A 150 0.43 -15.70 -18.66
N HIS A 151 1.50 -15.24 -19.31
CA HIS A 151 1.44 -14.77 -20.68
C HIS A 151 1.59 -15.90 -21.69
N ARG A 152 2.56 -16.80 -21.50
CA ARG A 152 2.87 -17.81 -22.51
C ARG A 152 3.78 -18.92 -21.99
N ASN A 153 3.85 -20.02 -22.75
CA ASN A 153 4.89 -21.04 -22.62
C ASN A 153 5.80 -21.03 -23.88
N ASN A 154 6.66 -22.04 -24.01
CA ASN A 154 7.58 -22.12 -25.15
C ASN A 154 6.88 -22.33 -26.50
N LEU A 155 5.63 -22.83 -26.50
CA LEU A 155 4.88 -23.20 -27.70
C LEU A 155 3.94 -22.08 -28.19
N GLY A 156 3.35 -21.29 -27.29
CA GLY A 156 2.38 -20.27 -27.69
C GLY A 156 1.85 -19.44 -26.53
N HIS A 157 0.97 -18.50 -26.84
CA HIS A 157 0.45 -17.49 -25.89
C HIS A 157 -0.79 -17.93 -25.12
N ILE A 158 -1.34 -19.13 -25.38
CA ILE A 158 -2.55 -19.58 -24.69
C ILE A 158 -2.13 -20.49 -23.54
N VAL A 159 -2.10 -19.92 -22.34
CA VAL A 159 -1.76 -20.60 -21.09
C VAL A 159 -2.70 -20.14 -19.98
N ASN A 160 -2.96 -20.99 -19.00
CA ASN A 160 -3.80 -20.60 -17.86
C ASN A 160 -3.05 -19.68 -16.91
N SER A 161 -3.70 -18.61 -16.49
CA SER A 161 -3.36 -17.87 -15.27
C SER A 161 -3.78 -18.68 -14.04
N GLN A 162 -3.18 -18.37 -12.89
CA GLN A 162 -3.35 -19.16 -11.67
C GLN A 162 -3.85 -18.27 -10.53
N LEU A 163 -4.71 -18.82 -9.67
CA LEU A 163 -5.06 -18.25 -8.37
C LEU A 163 -4.72 -19.29 -7.30
N LEU A 164 -3.90 -18.87 -6.33
CA LEU A 164 -3.49 -19.67 -5.19
C LEU A 164 -3.99 -19.00 -3.92
N TYR A 165 -4.70 -19.73 -3.07
CA TYR A 165 -5.05 -19.23 -1.74
C TYR A 165 -3.84 -19.31 -0.81
N ASN A 166 -3.71 -18.34 0.09
CA ASN A 166 -2.66 -18.30 1.09
C ASN A 166 -3.24 -18.47 2.50
N SER A 167 -2.39 -18.79 3.46
CA SER A 167 -2.75 -19.11 4.84
C SER A 167 -1.51 -19.02 5.75
N PRO A 168 -1.66 -19.18 7.08
CA PRO A 168 -0.49 -19.36 7.96
C PRO A 168 0.41 -20.55 7.57
N SER A 169 -0.12 -21.54 6.84
CA SER A 169 0.65 -22.68 6.31
C SER A 169 1.34 -22.41 4.97
N GLY A 170 1.16 -21.21 4.40
CA GLY A 170 1.67 -20.83 3.08
C GLY A 170 0.64 -21.00 1.95
N LEU A 171 1.13 -20.80 0.72
CA LEU A 171 0.35 -20.93 -0.51
C LEU A 171 -0.13 -22.36 -0.72
N ASP A 172 -1.43 -22.53 -1.00
CA ASP A 172 -2.04 -23.80 -1.36
C ASP A 172 -1.64 -24.17 -2.79
N ARG A 173 -0.71 -25.13 -2.89
CA ARG A 173 -0.17 -25.66 -4.15
C ARG A 173 -0.94 -26.88 -4.66
N GLU A 174 -1.86 -27.41 -3.86
CA GLU A 174 -2.64 -28.61 -4.21
C GLU A 174 -3.98 -28.22 -4.87
N ASN A 175 -4.56 -27.08 -4.49
CA ASN A 175 -5.85 -26.60 -5.00
C ASN A 175 -5.75 -25.30 -5.82
N ILE A 176 -4.79 -25.24 -6.75
CA ILE A 176 -4.62 -24.10 -7.65
C ILE A 176 -5.84 -23.96 -8.55
N GLN A 177 -6.45 -22.78 -8.59
CA GLN A 177 -7.49 -22.46 -9.56
C GLN A 177 -6.88 -21.93 -10.84
N TYR A 178 -7.36 -22.41 -11.98
CA TYR A 178 -6.88 -22.03 -13.30
C TYR A 178 -7.90 -21.17 -14.03
N MET A 179 -7.45 -20.05 -14.57
CA MET A 179 -8.24 -19.16 -15.42
C MET A 179 -7.65 -19.15 -16.81
N LEU A 180 -8.49 -19.32 -17.83
CA LEU A 180 -8.04 -19.32 -19.21
C LEU A 180 -7.39 -17.97 -19.57
N GLY A 181 -6.10 -18.01 -19.93
CA GLY A 181 -5.35 -16.84 -20.39
C GLY A 181 -5.10 -16.91 -21.90
N TYR A 182 -5.66 -15.95 -22.64
CA TYR A 182 -5.32 -15.73 -24.06
C TYR A 182 -4.10 -14.81 -24.20
N GLY A 183 -3.03 -15.16 -23.51
CA GLY A 183 -1.78 -14.41 -23.52
C GLY A 183 -1.90 -12.99 -23.03
N PRO A 184 -2.47 -12.75 -21.83
CA PRO A 184 -2.50 -11.42 -21.25
C PRO A 184 -1.07 -10.88 -21.17
N HIS A 185 -0.84 -9.70 -21.75
CA HIS A 185 0.50 -9.09 -21.84
C HIS A 185 0.75 -8.08 -20.73
N ALA A 186 -0.31 -7.61 -20.08
CA ALA A 186 -0.23 -6.72 -18.93
C ALA A 186 -1.49 -6.88 -18.08
N PHE A 187 -1.38 -6.45 -16.83
CA PHE A 187 -2.49 -6.29 -15.92
C PHE A 187 -2.28 -4.95 -15.23
N ASN A 188 -3.18 -3.99 -15.46
CA ASN A 188 -3.14 -2.69 -14.78
C ASN A 188 -4.29 -2.64 -13.79
N LEU A 189 -4.00 -2.99 -12.54
CA LEU A 189 -4.79 -2.52 -11.40
C LEU A 189 -3.84 -1.80 -10.46
N LEU A 190 -4.33 -0.72 -9.86
CA LEU A 190 -3.75 -0.22 -8.62
C LEU A 190 -3.66 -1.42 -7.66
N GLN A 191 -2.47 -1.72 -7.15
CA GLN A 191 -2.34 -2.78 -6.14
C GLN A 191 -3.30 -2.47 -4.99
N PRO A 192 -4.15 -3.43 -4.56
CA PRO A 192 -5.03 -3.21 -3.44
C PRO A 192 -4.24 -2.82 -2.18
N GLY A 193 -4.81 -1.90 -1.41
CA GLY A 193 -4.26 -1.45 -0.14
C GLY A 193 -3.40 -0.21 -0.21
N ASN A 194 -3.04 0.27 0.97
CA ASN A 194 -2.30 1.49 1.14
C ASN A 194 -0.93 1.41 0.46
N VAL A 195 -0.51 2.50 -0.20
CA VAL A 195 0.73 2.49 -0.96
C VAL A 195 1.96 2.20 -0.07
N ARG A 196 1.96 2.63 1.20
CA ARG A 196 3.08 2.44 2.14
C ARG A 196 3.19 0.99 2.58
N ASP A 197 2.14 0.46 3.20
CA ASP A 197 2.21 -0.81 3.94
C ASP A 197 1.32 -1.92 3.37
N LYS A 198 0.59 -1.64 2.27
CA LYS A 198 -0.40 -2.54 1.64
C LYS A 198 -1.51 -3.00 2.58
N SER A 199 -1.70 -2.32 3.71
CA SER A 199 -2.78 -2.59 4.64
C SER A 199 -4.14 -2.20 4.02
N ILE A 200 -5.21 -2.68 4.63
CA ILE A 200 -6.59 -2.31 4.25
C ILE A 200 -7.00 -0.90 4.71
N HIS A 201 -6.07 -0.13 5.30
CA HIS A 201 -6.37 1.15 5.93
C HIS A 201 -5.78 2.31 5.16
N GLU A 202 -6.61 3.29 4.84
CA GLU A 202 -6.16 4.61 4.40
C GLU A 202 -6.27 5.62 5.53
N TYR A 203 -5.43 6.64 5.51
CA TYR A 203 -5.31 7.60 6.60
C TYR A 203 -5.43 9.04 6.12
N TYR A 204 -6.11 9.86 6.90
CA TYR A 204 -6.18 11.30 6.76
C TYR A 204 -5.84 11.96 8.09
N THR A 205 -4.97 12.96 8.08
CA THR A 205 -4.73 13.82 9.25
C THR A 205 -5.35 15.19 8.98
N SER A 206 -6.22 15.65 9.88
CA SER A 206 -6.83 16.98 9.76
C SER A 206 -5.80 18.09 9.99
N PRO A 207 -6.02 19.31 9.49
CA PRO A 207 -5.45 20.49 10.14
C PRO A 207 -5.79 20.52 11.64
N PRO A 208 -4.98 21.17 12.48
CA PRO A 208 -5.41 21.47 13.83
C PRO A 208 -6.63 22.40 13.79
N LEU A 209 -7.61 22.12 14.63
CA LEU A 209 -8.87 22.85 14.76
C LEU A 209 -8.94 23.54 16.13
N SER A 210 -9.49 24.75 16.16
CA SER A 210 -9.75 25.46 17.42
C SER A 210 -10.87 24.76 18.17
N LEU A 211 -10.66 24.57 19.47
CA LEU A 211 -11.71 24.13 20.36
C LEU A 211 -12.55 25.34 20.82
N PRO A 212 -13.86 25.17 21.05
CA PRO A 212 -14.67 26.18 21.73
C PRO A 212 -14.10 26.57 23.10
N SER A 213 -14.62 27.63 23.74
CA SER A 213 -14.23 27.92 25.12
C SER A 213 -14.63 26.75 26.03
N PRO A 214 -13.91 26.47 27.15
CA PRO A 214 -14.29 25.38 28.05
C PRO A 214 -15.74 25.44 28.57
N ALA A 215 -16.36 26.63 28.59
CA ALA A 215 -17.76 26.80 29.00
C ALA A 215 -18.76 26.41 27.90
N ASP A 216 -18.35 26.44 26.63
CA ASP A 216 -19.21 26.20 25.46
C ASP A 216 -18.96 24.83 24.81
N ARG A 217 -17.96 24.06 25.27
CA ARG A 217 -17.65 22.72 24.75
C ARG A 217 -18.70 21.70 25.17
N GLU A 218 -19.29 21.02 24.20
CA GLU A 218 -20.14 19.84 24.46
C GLU A 218 -19.34 18.55 24.66
N GLY A 219 -18.08 18.52 24.23
CA GLY A 219 -17.21 17.35 24.34
C GLY A 219 -17.61 16.26 23.34
N LYS A 220 -17.96 16.65 22.12
CA LYS A 220 -18.40 15.71 21.08
C LYS A 220 -17.67 15.96 19.77
N PHE A 221 -17.39 14.87 19.07
CA PHE A 221 -17.00 14.88 17.68
C PHE A 221 -18.12 14.25 16.86
N THR A 222 -18.58 14.92 15.82
CA THR A 222 -19.55 14.39 14.87
C THR A 222 -18.94 14.32 13.50
N TRP A 223 -19.33 13.31 12.72
CA TRP A 223 -18.92 13.18 11.34
C TRP A 223 -20.09 12.77 10.46
N TYR A 224 -20.04 13.22 9.21
CA TYR A 224 -20.97 12.87 8.15
C TYR A 224 -20.19 12.27 6.98
N GLY A 225 -20.68 11.15 6.44
CA GLY A 225 -19.91 10.33 5.52
C GLY A 225 -20.69 9.12 5.00
N ALA A 226 -19.98 8.09 4.59
CA ALA A 226 -20.57 6.80 4.21
C ALA A 226 -19.60 5.67 4.53
N THR A 227 -20.11 4.53 5.00
CA THR A 227 -19.31 3.30 5.17
C THR A 227 -19.99 2.08 4.53
N PRO A 228 -20.07 2.00 3.19
CA PRO A 228 -20.73 0.90 2.48
C PRO A 228 -19.90 -0.39 2.53
N PHE A 229 -20.48 -1.54 2.17
CA PHE A 229 -19.76 -2.82 1.98
C PHE A 229 -18.88 -3.26 3.17
N SER A 230 -19.33 -2.98 4.40
CA SER A 230 -18.57 -3.26 5.63
C SER A 230 -17.28 -2.46 5.80
N THR A 231 -17.06 -1.42 5.00
CA THR A 231 -15.98 -0.45 5.24
C THR A 231 -16.14 0.19 6.64
N THR A 232 -15.04 0.71 7.17
CA THR A 232 -15.00 1.34 8.50
C THR A 232 -14.44 2.74 8.42
N LEU A 233 -14.84 3.56 9.40
CA LEU A 233 -14.27 4.88 9.61
C LEU A 233 -14.06 5.06 11.11
N ASP A 234 -12.79 5.16 11.50
CA ASP A 234 -12.36 5.31 12.88
C ASP A 234 -11.56 6.60 13.05
N PHE A 235 -11.57 7.15 14.25
CA PHE A 235 -10.91 8.41 14.57
C PHE A 235 -10.00 8.30 15.78
N SER A 236 -8.87 9.01 15.71
CA SER A 236 -7.94 9.20 16.82
C SER A 236 -7.69 10.70 16.98
N PHE A 237 -7.49 11.17 18.22
CA PHE A 237 -7.42 12.59 18.54
C PHE A 237 -6.12 12.91 19.27
N ARG A 238 -5.61 14.13 19.10
CA ARG A 238 -4.61 14.72 19.99
C ARG A 238 -4.97 16.17 20.29
N TYR A 239 -4.56 16.67 21.45
CA TYR A 239 -4.91 18.01 21.92
C TYR A 239 -3.71 18.95 21.98
N LEU A 240 -3.97 20.23 21.72
CA LEU A 240 -2.95 21.27 21.63
C LEU A 240 -3.21 22.38 22.64
N SER A 241 -2.15 22.95 23.22
CA SER A 241 -2.23 24.02 24.22
C SER A 241 -2.56 25.40 23.62
N SER A 242 -2.41 25.56 22.31
CA SER A 242 -2.69 26.80 21.58
C SER A 242 -3.78 26.61 20.52
N ALA A 243 -4.59 27.64 20.30
CA ALA A 243 -5.52 27.67 19.19
C ALA A 243 -4.76 27.78 17.85
N PRO A 244 -5.09 26.98 16.84
CA PRO A 244 -4.47 27.04 15.53
C PRO A 244 -4.91 28.28 14.73
N GLY A 245 -4.08 28.68 13.76
CA GLY A 245 -4.43 29.70 12.77
C GLY A 245 -5.52 29.22 11.81
N ALA A 246 -6.30 30.15 11.24
CA ALA A 246 -7.42 29.84 10.35
C ALA A 246 -7.00 29.09 9.07
N ASP A 247 -5.76 29.29 8.61
CA ASP A 247 -5.20 28.70 7.39
C ASP A 247 -4.18 27.59 7.68
N ALA A 248 -4.21 27.01 8.89
CA ALA A 248 -3.30 25.92 9.26
C ALA A 248 -3.53 24.68 8.37
N THR A 249 -2.44 24.01 8.04
CA THR A 249 -2.41 22.71 7.37
C THR A 249 -2.17 21.59 8.39
N ALA A 250 -2.23 20.33 7.93
CA ALA A 250 -2.01 19.18 8.82
C ALA A 250 -0.62 19.17 9.48
N ASP A 251 0.38 19.76 8.83
CA ASP A 251 1.77 19.79 9.29
C ASP A 251 2.09 21.02 10.15
N ASP A 252 1.19 21.99 10.22
CA ASP A 252 1.35 23.22 11.02
C ASP A 252 1.03 23.00 12.51
N VAL A 253 1.69 22.02 13.11
CA VAL A 253 1.58 21.71 14.55
C VAL A 253 2.94 21.92 15.22
N ASP A 254 3.01 22.90 16.12
CA ASP A 254 4.16 23.07 17.01
C ASP A 254 4.26 21.90 17.99
N ALA A 255 5.35 21.15 17.91
CA ALA A 255 5.61 20.01 18.79
C ALA A 255 5.59 20.41 20.27
N ALA A 256 5.99 21.63 20.63
CA ALA A 256 5.95 22.12 22.01
C ALA A 256 4.52 22.42 22.49
N ALA A 257 3.56 22.57 21.57
CA ALA A 257 2.16 22.80 21.88
C ALA A 257 1.34 21.51 22.05
N VAL A 258 1.91 20.34 21.73
CA VAL A 258 1.22 19.04 21.85
C VAL A 258 1.08 18.66 23.32
N LEU A 259 -0.16 18.52 23.79
CA LEU A 259 -0.48 18.15 25.18
C LEU A 259 -0.61 16.63 25.37
N THR A 260 -1.02 15.91 24.34
CA THR A 260 -1.28 14.47 24.39
C THR A 260 -0.76 13.80 23.14
N ASP A 261 -0.37 12.53 23.28
CA ASP A 261 -0.26 11.64 22.13
C ASP A 261 -1.63 11.36 21.51
N TRP A 262 -1.60 10.72 20.34
CA TRP A 262 -2.79 10.23 19.65
C TRP A 262 -3.52 9.21 20.52
N THR A 263 -4.83 9.40 20.71
CA THR A 263 -5.66 8.45 21.43
C THR A 263 -5.79 7.13 20.67
N GLU A 264 -6.24 6.09 21.36
CA GLU A 264 -6.77 4.89 20.71
C GLU A 264 -7.85 5.23 19.66
N TRP A 265 -7.96 4.38 18.63
CA TRP A 265 -8.94 4.53 17.55
C TRP A 265 -10.36 4.29 18.05
N ARG A 266 -11.30 5.16 17.66
CA ARG A 266 -12.72 5.11 18.08
C ARG A 266 -13.63 5.23 16.86
N SER A 267 -14.62 4.35 16.72
CA SER A 267 -15.64 4.45 15.66
C SER A 267 -16.86 5.28 16.06
N GLY A 268 -17.11 5.40 17.37
CA GLY A 268 -18.27 6.09 17.92
C GLY A 268 -19.60 5.37 17.69
N THR A 269 -20.70 6.05 18.03
CA THR A 269 -22.06 5.61 17.73
C THR A 269 -22.42 6.01 16.31
N LYS A 270 -22.72 5.04 15.45
CA LYS A 270 -23.03 5.25 14.03
C LYS A 270 -24.47 5.74 13.84
N SER A 271 -24.65 6.65 12.89
CA SER A 271 -25.93 7.12 12.36
C SER A 271 -26.23 6.34 11.08
N VAL A 272 -27.49 5.93 10.88
CA VAL A 272 -27.95 5.21 9.68
C VAL A 272 -29.02 6.00 8.96
N ASP A 273 -29.03 5.93 7.62
CA ASP A 273 -30.07 6.53 6.79
C ASP A 273 -31.31 5.61 6.66
N GLU A 274 -32.31 6.08 5.91
CA GLU A 274 -33.57 5.34 5.67
C GLU A 274 -33.36 4.00 4.95
N ALA A 275 -32.24 3.84 4.21
CA ALA A 275 -31.87 2.58 3.55
C ALA A 275 -31.10 1.63 4.48
N GLY A 276 -30.78 2.05 5.71
CA GLY A 276 -30.02 1.28 6.69
C GLY A 276 -28.50 1.39 6.50
N GLU A 277 -28.02 2.28 5.63
CA GLU A 277 -26.60 2.52 5.41
C GLU A 277 -26.06 3.56 6.38
N VAL A 278 -24.83 3.35 6.85
CA VAL A 278 -24.20 4.27 7.81
C VAL A 278 -23.82 5.55 7.08
N ASN A 279 -24.35 6.69 7.54
CA ASN A 279 -24.14 8.00 6.93
C ASN A 279 -23.44 9.03 7.85
N GLY A 280 -23.09 8.62 9.07
CA GLY A 280 -22.42 9.49 10.04
C GLY A 280 -22.16 8.80 11.36
N GLY A 281 -21.69 9.56 12.33
CA GLY A 281 -21.54 9.08 13.70
C GLY A 281 -21.08 10.15 14.68
N THR A 282 -21.15 9.80 15.96
CA THR A 282 -20.79 10.66 17.08
C THR A 282 -19.83 9.95 18.02
N ILE A 283 -18.75 10.63 18.41
CA ILE A 283 -17.77 10.19 19.39
C ILE A 283 -17.78 11.16 20.57
N ALA A 284 -17.91 10.65 21.79
CA ALA A 284 -17.71 11.44 22.99
C ALA A 284 -16.21 11.69 23.21
N LEU A 285 -15.83 12.94 23.44
CA LEU A 285 -14.48 13.39 23.74
C LEU A 285 -14.40 13.68 25.25
N THR A 286 -14.31 12.61 26.04
CA THR A 286 -14.32 12.72 27.52
C THR A 286 -12.94 13.05 28.11
N ASP A 287 -11.91 13.05 27.28
CA ASP A 287 -10.50 13.11 27.65
C ASP A 287 -9.80 14.41 27.22
N ILE A 288 -10.57 15.48 26.98
CA ILE A 288 -10.04 16.80 26.61
C ILE A 288 -9.30 17.43 27.80
N PRO A 289 -7.99 17.72 27.70
CA PRO A 289 -7.26 18.43 28.75
C PRO A 289 -7.83 19.83 29.00
N ALA A 290 -7.86 20.29 30.25
CA ALA A 290 -8.35 21.62 30.60
C ALA A 290 -7.57 22.76 29.91
N ALA A 291 -6.29 22.56 29.66
CA ALA A 291 -5.42 23.51 28.96
C ALA A 291 -5.56 23.46 27.43
N ALA A 292 -6.32 22.51 26.88
CA ALA A 292 -6.45 22.36 25.43
C ALA A 292 -7.19 23.55 24.83
N GLN A 293 -6.60 24.17 23.81
CA GLN A 293 -7.19 25.22 22.98
C GLN A 293 -7.36 24.77 21.53
N GLY A 294 -6.65 23.73 21.11
CA GLY A 294 -6.78 23.12 19.81
C GLY A 294 -6.89 21.59 19.89
N VAL A 295 -7.29 20.98 18.79
CA VAL A 295 -7.44 19.54 18.61
C VAL A 295 -7.12 19.18 17.17
N GLN A 296 -6.45 18.06 16.97
CA GLN A 296 -6.27 17.48 15.64
C GLN A 296 -6.81 16.06 15.66
N PHE A 297 -7.43 15.63 14.56
CA PHE A 297 -7.89 14.26 14.43
C PHE A 297 -7.19 13.55 13.26
N ARG A 298 -7.05 12.23 13.40
CA ARG A 298 -6.77 11.32 12.30
C ARG A 298 -8.03 10.53 12.00
N ALA A 299 -8.34 10.35 10.74
CA ALA A 299 -9.35 9.41 10.27
C ALA A 299 -8.66 8.21 9.62
N ARG A 300 -9.11 7.00 9.97
CA ARG A 300 -8.68 5.74 9.39
C ARG A 300 -9.86 5.12 8.65
N PHE A 301 -9.71 4.96 7.35
CA PHE A 301 -10.69 4.37 6.44
C PHE A 301 -10.32 2.91 6.22
N GLY A 302 -11.11 1.98 6.76
CA GLY A 302 -10.89 0.55 6.54
C GLY A 302 -11.69 0.03 5.35
N SER A 303 -11.06 -0.77 4.48
CA SER A 303 -11.72 -1.50 3.40
C SER A 303 -11.48 -3.01 3.55
N PRO A 304 -12.24 -3.70 4.42
CA PRO A 304 -12.12 -5.15 4.55
C PRO A 304 -12.31 -5.82 3.19
N ARG A 305 -11.43 -6.77 2.85
CA ARG A 305 -11.41 -7.46 1.55
C ARG A 305 -11.22 -6.55 0.33
N PHE A 306 -10.79 -5.30 0.54
CA PHE A 306 -10.59 -4.30 -0.51
C PHE A 306 -11.84 -4.01 -1.35
N VAL A 307 -13.03 -4.10 -0.74
CA VAL A 307 -14.30 -3.82 -1.42
C VAL A 307 -14.86 -2.47 -0.96
N GLY A 308 -14.97 -1.53 -1.91
CA GLY A 308 -15.56 -0.21 -1.67
C GLY A 308 -14.63 0.78 -0.97
N SER A 309 -15.16 1.97 -0.74
CA SER A 309 -14.46 3.07 -0.06
C SER A 309 -15.38 3.70 0.97
N ALA A 310 -14.91 3.78 2.21
CA ALA A 310 -15.48 4.71 3.18
C ALA A 310 -15.24 6.15 2.72
N ALA A 311 -16.10 7.07 3.13
CA ALA A 311 -15.97 8.48 2.81
C ALA A 311 -16.26 9.34 4.04
N LEU A 312 -15.45 10.37 4.23
CA LEU A 312 -15.66 11.43 5.21
C LEU A 312 -15.96 12.70 4.45
N ARG A 313 -17.16 13.25 4.63
CA ARG A 313 -17.61 14.47 3.95
C ARG A 313 -17.51 15.70 4.84
N LYS A 314 -17.76 15.52 6.14
CA LYS A 314 -17.72 16.60 7.13
C LYS A 314 -17.36 16.02 8.49
N ALA A 315 -16.58 16.77 9.27
CA ALA A 315 -16.28 16.49 10.66
C ALA A 315 -16.42 17.79 11.46
N GLU A 316 -17.03 17.71 12.63
CA GLU A 316 -17.24 18.86 13.52
C GLU A 316 -16.92 18.47 14.95
N ILE A 317 -16.38 19.44 15.70
CA ILE A 317 -16.11 19.31 17.13
C ILE A 317 -16.97 20.34 17.84
N LEU A 318 -17.81 19.86 18.74
CA LEU A 318 -18.81 20.61 19.49
C LEU A 318 -18.45 20.59 20.98
#